data_AF-E6VLC8-F1
#
_entry.id   AF-E6VLC8-F1
#
_cell.length_a   1.000
_cell.length_b   1.000
_cell.length_c   1.000
_cell.angle_alpha   90.00
_cell.angle_beta   90.00
_cell.angle_gamma   90.00
#
_symmetry.space_group_name_H-M   'P 1'
#
loop_
_entity.id
_entity.type
_entity.pdbx_description
1 polymer ?
#
loop_
_entity_poly.entity_id
_entity_poly.type
_entity_poly.pdbx_seq_one_letter_code
_entity_poly.pdbx_strand_id
1 'polypeptide(L)' 'MRRVATWLFYGVGALACAYLALYAYAMLTAPKLTPGEPIRIFRNPDAPKYS' A
#
# COMPACT_ATOMS: atom_id res chain seq x y z
N MET A 1 17.73 2.69 -31.23
CA MET A 1 16.69 3.56 -30.64
C MET A 1 15.31 2.87 -30.50
N ARG A 2 14.80 2.14 -31.50
CA ARG A 2 13.51 1.41 -31.40
C ARG A 2 13.41 0.41 -30.23
N ARG A 3 14.44 -0.41 -29.99
CA ARG A 3 14.45 -1.38 -28.88
C ARG A 3 14.30 -0.73 -27.50
N VAL A 4 14.93 0.43 -27.26
CA VAL A 4 14.85 1.13 -25.98
C VAL A 4 13.42 1.63 -25.73
N ALA A 5 12.77 2.21 -26.75
CA ALA A 5 11.37 2.63 -26.65
C ALA A 5 10.43 1.43 -26.37
N THR A 6 10.67 0.29 -27.01
CA THR A 6 9.90 -0.95 -26.76
C THR A 6 10.06 -1.42 -25.31
N TRP A 7 11.29 -1.46 -24.79
CA TRP A 7 11.53 -1.86 -23.40
C TRP A 7 10.93 -0.88 -22.39
N LEU A 8 10.99 0.43 -22.65
CA LEU A 8 10.34 1.44 -21.80
C LEU A 8 8.82 1.27 -21.79
N PHE A 9 8.21 1.04 -22.95
CA PHE A 9 6.77 0.82 -23.04
C PHE A 9 6.33 -0.40 -22.22
N TYR A 10 7.04 -1.53 -22.37
CA TYR A 10 6.76 -2.73 -21.58
C TYR A 10 7.04 -2.52 -20.09
N GLY A 11 8.13 -1.83 -19.74
CA GLY A 11 8.49 -1.55 -18.35
C GLY A 11 7.43 -0.70 -17.65
N VAL A 12 7.00 0.40 -18.28
CA VAL A 12 5.95 1.27 -17.74
C VAL A 12 4.61 0.54 -17.70
N GLY A 13 4.26 -0.21 -18.74
CA GLY A 13 3.04 -1.02 -18.76
C GLY A 13 3.01 -2.06 -17.64
N ALA A 14 4.11 -2.79 -17.44
CA ALA A 14 4.24 -3.76 -16.36
C ALA A 14 4.14 -3.10 -14.97
N LEU A 15 4.79 -1.94 -14.78
CA LEU A 15 4.70 -1.16 -13.55
C LEU A 15 3.27 -0.69 -13.27
N ALA A 16 2.56 -0.19 -14.27
CA ALA A 16 1.18 0.24 -14.13
C ALA A 16 0.26 -0.94 -13.74
N CYS A 17 0.40 -2.08 -14.40
CA CYS A 17 -0.35 -3.29 -14.04
C CYS A 17 -0.03 -3.76 -12.62
N ALA A 18 1.25 -3.77 -12.23
CA ALA A 18 1.67 -4.15 -10.88
C ALA A 18 1.08 -3.21 -9.81
N TYR A 19 1.09 -1.90 -10.08
CA TYR A 19 0.50 -0.91 -9.19
C TYR A 19 -1.01 -1.15 -8.99
N LEU A 20 -1.75 -1.37 -10.07
CA LEU A 20 -3.19 -1.65 -9.99
C LEU A 20 -3.49 -2.96 -9.26
N ALA A 21 -2.67 -4.00 -9.48
CA ALA A 21 -2.81 -5.27 -8.76
C ALA A 21 -2.55 -5.09 -7.25
N LEU A 22 -1.52 -4.34 -6.88
CA LEU A 22 -1.23 -4.02 -5.47
C LEU A 22 -2.34 -3.17 -4.83
N TYR A 23 -2.87 -2.20 -5.57
CA TYR A 23 -4.01 -1.40 -5.12
C TYR A 23 -5.24 -2.28 -4.88
N ALA A 24 -5.58 -3.16 -5.82
CA ALA A 24 -6.69 -4.09 -5.68
C ALA A 24 -6.48 -5.03 -4.48
N TYR A 25 -5.27 -5.56 -4.31
CA TYR A 25 -4.90 -6.36 -3.14
C TYR A 25 -5.16 -5.59 -1.85
N ALA A 26 -4.61 -4.38 -1.73
CA ALA A 26 -4.78 -3.54 -0.54
C ALA A 26 -6.26 -3.23 -0.26
N MET A 27 -7.04 -2.90 -1.29
CA MET A 27 -8.47 -2.63 -1.15
C MET A 27 -9.25 -3.85 -0.65
N LEU A 28 -8.88 -5.06 -1.07
CA LEU A 28 -9.55 -6.30 -0.69
C LEU A 28 -9.08 -6.85 0.67
N THR A 29 -7.85 -6.55 1.10
CA THR A 29 -7.27 -7.06 2.35
C THR A 29 -7.28 -6.04 3.49
N ALA A 30 -7.53 -4.76 3.23
CA ALA A 30 -7.54 -3.73 4.27
C ALA A 30 -8.63 -4.02 5.32
N PRO A 31 -8.32 -3.89 6.62
CA PRO A 31 -9.32 -3.93 7.68
C PRO A 31 -10.36 -2.84 7.44
N LYS A 32 -11.65 -3.19 7.57
CA LYS A 32 -12.72 -2.20 7.54
C LYS A 32 -12.65 -1.39 8.83
N LEU A 33 -12.26 -0.12 8.72
CA LEU A 33 -12.34 0.84 9.81
C LEU A 33 -13.68 1.56 9.66
N THR A 34 -14.66 1.23 10.51
CA THR A 34 -15.92 1.96 10.51
C THR A 34 -15.84 3.14 11.50
N PRO A 35 -16.20 4.37 11.07
CA PRO A 35 -16.21 5.52 11.98
C PRO A 35 -17.14 5.26 13.17
N GLY A 36 -16.62 5.42 14.39
CA GLY A 36 -17.36 5.18 15.63
C GLY A 36 -17.17 3.78 16.23
N GLU A 37 -16.52 2.86 15.51
CA GLU A 37 -16.17 1.54 16.06
C GLU A 37 -14.98 1.64 17.03
N PRO A 38 -15.07 0.99 18.21
CA PRO A 38 -13.99 1.04 19.19
C PRO A 38 -12.72 0.39 18.63
N ILE A 39 -11.67 1.20 18.51
CA ILE A 39 -10.34 0.76 18.10
C ILE A 39 -9.51 0.31 19.31
N ARG A 40 -8.86 -0.85 19.19
CA ARG A 40 -7.91 -1.32 20.21
C ARG A 40 -6.60 -0.56 20.05
N ILE A 41 -6.35 0.40 20.93
CA ILE A 41 -5.09 1.13 21.00
C ILE A 41 -4.09 0.30 21.79
N PHE A 42 -3.05 -0.20 21.14
CA PHE A 42 -1.95 -0.88 21.80
C PHE A 42 -0.86 0.14 22.11
N ARG A 43 -0.55 0.30 23.40
CA ARG A 43 0.59 1.12 23.85
C ARG A 43 1.76 0.19 24.14
N ASN A 44 2.92 0.52 23.60
CA ASN A 44 4.17 -0.13 24.02
C ASN A 44 4.38 0.15 25.53
N PRO A 45 4.42 -0.89 26.39
CA PRO A 45 4.59 -0.71 27.83
C PRO A 45 5.94 -0.08 28.19
N ASP A 46 6.96 -0.24 27.34
CA ASP A 46 8.33 0.26 27.58
C ASP A 46 8.54 1.68 27.05
N ALA A 47 7.49 2.36 26.56
CA ALA A 47 7.61 3.70 26.03
C ALA A 47 7.94 4.72 27.14
N PRO A 48 8.95 5.59 26.96
CA PRO A 48 9.32 6.60 27.96
C PRO A 48 8.15 7.55 28.22
N LYS A 49 7.90 7.83 29.50
CA LYS A 49 6.91 8.82 29.94
C LYS A 49 7.59 10.18 29.97
N TYR A 50 7.30 11.02 28.97
CA TYR A 50 7.53 12.45 29.06
C TYR A 50 6.21 13.08 29.53
N SER A 51 6.27 13.82 30.65
CA SER A 51 5.15 14.55 31.25
C SER A 51 5.44 16.03 31.23
#